data_AF-A0A3D2SS34-F1
#
_entry.id   AF-A0A3D2SS34-F1
#
_cell.length_a   1.000
_cell.length_b   1.000
_cell.length_c   1.000
_cell.angle_alpha   90.00
_cell.angle_beta   90.00
_cell.angle_gamma   90.00
#
_symmetry.space_group_name_H-M   'P 1'
#
loop_
_entity.id
_entity.type
_entity.pdbx_description
1 polymer ?
#
loop_
_entity_poly.entity_id
_entity_poly.type
_entity_poly.pdbx_seq_one_letter_code
_entity_poly.pdbx_strand_id
1 'polypeptide(L)'
;MAVGDVTMPHMHVVKGVKIGSTQAYVRYPNRRDLVVFEFAEGSQVAGVFTQSAFAAAPVLLSKKHLNESLSAQQPRYLIINTGNANAATGKLGLENATKTCAKLAELAHVQPHQVLPFSTGVIGEQLPIERLLNGIQPALDTLDEASWTDAAFGIMT
;
A
#
# COMPACT_ATOMS: atom_id res chain seq x y z
N MET A 1 13.45 -18.39 4.58
CA MET A 1 13.95 -18.16 3.21
C MET A 1 12.93 -18.68 2.23
N ALA A 2 12.69 -17.99 1.13
CA ALA A 2 11.86 -18.53 0.05
C ALA A 2 12.45 -19.86 -0.42
N VAL A 3 11.60 -20.88 -0.59
CA VAL A 3 11.96 -22.18 -1.16
C VAL A 3 11.29 -22.30 -2.51
N GLY A 4 12.03 -22.72 -3.54
CA GLY A 4 11.55 -22.83 -4.91
C GLY A 4 12.17 -21.83 -5.88
N ASP A 5 11.66 -21.81 -7.11
CA ASP A 5 12.05 -20.85 -8.13
C ASP A 5 11.54 -19.45 -7.74
N VAL A 6 12.48 -18.52 -7.56
CA VAL A 6 12.23 -17.12 -7.19
C VAL A 6 12.41 -16.19 -8.37
N THR A 7 12.54 -16.72 -9.59
CA THR A 7 12.57 -15.90 -10.80
C THR A 7 11.24 -15.20 -10.99
N MET A 8 11.31 -13.92 -11.34
CA MET A 8 10.10 -13.14 -11.64
C MET A 8 9.52 -13.65 -12.97
N PRO A 9 8.29 -14.20 -12.98
CA PRO A 9 7.67 -14.61 -14.23
C PRO A 9 7.38 -13.37 -15.10
N HIS A 10 7.21 -13.59 -16.39
CA HIS A 10 6.75 -12.52 -17.28
C HIS A 10 5.32 -12.11 -16.87
N MET A 11 5.19 -10.89 -16.36
CA MET A 11 3.91 -10.32 -15.96
C MET A 11 3.32 -9.50 -17.12
N HIS A 12 2.16 -9.91 -17.59
CA HIS A 12 1.45 -9.19 -18.64
C HIS A 12 0.76 -7.93 -18.09
N VAL A 13 0.70 -6.91 -18.93
CA VAL A 13 -0.13 -5.72 -18.67
C VAL A 13 -1.58 -6.15 -18.46
N VAL A 14 -2.19 -5.64 -17.39
CA VAL A 14 -3.62 -5.76 -17.13
C VAL A 14 -4.24 -4.38 -17.37
N LYS A 15 -5.10 -4.27 -18.39
CA LYS A 15 -5.73 -3.00 -18.74
C LYS A 15 -6.48 -2.42 -17.54
N GLY A 16 -6.22 -1.14 -17.26
CA GLY A 16 -6.82 -0.44 -16.12
C GLY A 16 -6.10 -0.65 -14.80
N VAL A 17 -4.91 -1.27 -14.79
CA VAL A 17 -4.02 -1.34 -13.63
C VAL A 17 -2.75 -0.56 -13.97
N LYS A 18 -2.38 0.38 -13.10
CA LYS A 18 -1.08 1.06 -13.14
C LYS A 18 -0.37 0.89 -11.81
N ILE A 19 0.95 0.84 -11.85
CA ILE A 19 1.77 0.60 -10.68
C ILE A 19 2.92 1.59 -10.66
N GLY A 20 3.07 2.25 -9.52
CA GLY A 20 4.14 3.20 -9.25
C GLY A 20 4.86 2.80 -7.98
N SER A 21 6.14 3.13 -7.89
CA SER A 21 6.91 2.86 -6.68
C SER A 21 8.13 3.74 -6.56
N THR A 22 8.56 3.97 -5.33
CA THR A 22 9.69 4.84 -5.03
C THR A 22 10.52 4.32 -3.85
N GLN A 23 11.67 4.96 -3.65
CA GLN A 23 12.45 4.84 -2.43
C GLN A 23 11.95 5.93 -1.45
N ALA A 24 11.05 5.55 -0.56
CA ALA A 24 10.53 6.43 0.49
C ALA A 24 11.45 6.45 1.72
N TYR A 25 12.45 5.58 1.79
CA TYR A 25 13.43 5.50 2.89
C TYR A 25 12.75 5.22 4.25
N VAL A 26 11.71 4.38 4.24
CA VAL A 26 11.00 3.92 5.44
C VAL A 26 11.97 3.17 6.35
N ARG A 27 12.83 2.31 5.79
CA ARG A 27 13.88 1.63 6.58
C ARG A 27 15.23 1.58 5.88
N TYR A 28 15.28 1.16 4.61
CA TYR A 28 16.52 0.86 3.92
C TYR A 28 16.86 1.91 2.85
N PRO A 29 18.13 2.33 2.72
CA PRO A 29 18.56 3.16 1.60
C PRO A 29 18.60 2.33 0.30
N ASN A 30 18.47 3.00 -0.84
CA ASN A 30 18.66 2.43 -2.18
C ASN A 30 17.73 1.24 -2.50
N ARG A 31 16.56 1.18 -1.84
CA ARG A 31 15.56 0.12 -2.03
C ARG A 31 14.20 0.78 -2.22
N ARG A 32 13.44 0.34 -3.24
CA ARG A 32 12.03 0.73 -3.35
C ARG A 32 11.29 0.10 -2.17
N ASP A 33 10.55 0.91 -1.42
CA ASP A 33 9.90 0.48 -0.18
C ASP A 33 8.52 1.13 0.01
N LEU A 34 8.03 1.81 -1.03
CA LEU A 34 6.67 2.30 -1.16
C LEU A 34 6.17 1.99 -2.57
N VAL A 35 5.04 1.29 -2.65
CA VAL A 35 4.37 0.89 -3.90
C VAL A 35 2.94 1.39 -3.87
N VAL A 36 2.48 1.94 -4.99
CA VAL A 36 1.10 2.39 -5.20
C VAL A 36 0.54 1.66 -6.41
N PHE A 37 -0.62 1.03 -6.24
CA PHE A 37 -1.43 0.54 -7.35
C PHE A 37 -2.56 1.53 -7.60
N GLU A 38 -2.82 1.85 -8.86
CA GLU A 38 -4.02 2.55 -9.33
C GLU A 38 -4.87 1.58 -10.14
N PHE A 39 -6.17 1.57 -9.86
CA PHE A 39 -7.19 0.89 -10.63
C PHE A 39 -8.10 1.89 -11.36
N ALA A 40 -8.47 1.53 -12.59
CA ALA A 40 -9.40 2.28 -13.40
C ALA A 40 -10.76 2.43 -12.69
N GLU A 41 -11.46 3.52 -12.99
CA GLU A 41 -12.82 3.74 -12.50
C GLU A 41 -13.76 2.59 -12.91
N GLY A 42 -14.70 2.23 -12.03
CA GLY A 42 -15.61 1.09 -12.22
C GLY A 42 -15.04 -0.27 -11.79
N SER A 43 -13.77 -0.33 -11.39
CA SER A 43 -13.17 -1.55 -10.81
C SER A 43 -13.91 -2.02 -9.56
N GLN A 44 -13.99 -3.33 -9.37
CA GLN A 44 -14.56 -3.96 -8.17
C GLN A 44 -13.43 -4.52 -7.32
N VAL A 45 -13.51 -4.31 -5.99
CA VAL A 45 -12.47 -4.77 -5.07
C VAL A 45 -13.07 -5.70 -4.04
N ALA A 46 -12.41 -6.84 -3.84
CA ALA A 46 -12.67 -7.76 -2.75
C ALA A 46 -11.36 -8.04 -2.01
N GLY A 47 -11.44 -8.25 -0.70
CA GLY A 47 -10.27 -8.45 0.14
C GLY A 47 -10.54 -9.48 1.24
N VAL A 48 -9.58 -10.38 1.44
CA VAL A 48 -9.50 -11.24 2.62
C VAL A 48 -8.34 -10.76 3.48
N PHE A 49 -8.50 -10.90 4.79
CA PHE A 49 -7.54 -10.37 5.76
C PHE A 49 -7.24 -11.41 6.82
N THR A 50 -6.10 -11.25 7.51
CA THR A 50 -5.73 -12.12 8.62
C THR A 50 -6.84 -12.17 9.70
N GLN A 51 -6.99 -13.36 10.30
CA GLN A 51 -7.83 -13.62 11.47
C GLN A 51 -7.08 -13.41 12.80
N SER A 52 -5.81 -12.99 12.74
CA SER A 52 -5.01 -12.70 13.93
C SER A 52 -5.70 -11.68 14.84
N ALA A 53 -5.72 -11.96 16.15
CA ALA A 53 -6.15 -11.01 17.17
C ALA A 53 -5.24 -9.77 17.26
N PHE A 54 -4.00 -9.87 16.75
CA PHE A 54 -3.02 -8.79 16.69
C PHE A 54 -2.93 -8.19 15.28
N ALA A 55 -4.08 -7.96 14.64
CA ALA A 55 -4.14 -7.32 13.32
C ALA A 55 -3.49 -5.94 13.35
N ALA A 56 -2.64 -5.66 12.36
CA ALA A 56 -1.96 -4.38 12.21
C ALA A 56 -2.94 -3.23 11.91
N ALA A 57 -2.56 -2.00 12.24
CA ALA A 57 -3.33 -0.80 11.91
C ALA A 57 -3.81 -0.73 10.43
N PRO A 58 -2.96 -0.99 9.41
CA PRO A 58 -3.40 -1.00 8.01
C PRO A 58 -4.47 -2.06 7.71
N VAL A 59 -4.44 -3.22 8.37
CA VAL A 59 -5.46 -4.27 8.18
C VAL A 59 -6.81 -3.79 8.69
N LEU A 60 -6.84 -3.18 9.87
CA LEU A 60 -8.07 -2.64 10.45
C LEU A 60 -8.67 -1.53 9.57
N LEU A 61 -7.82 -0.63 9.08
CA LEU A 61 -8.26 0.46 8.22
C LEU A 61 -8.72 -0.03 6.84
N SER A 62 -7.99 -0.95 6.21
CA SER A 62 -8.39 -1.56 4.93
C SER A 62 -9.74 -2.27 5.03
N LYS A 63 -10.01 -3.02 6.11
CA LYS A 63 -11.33 -3.61 6.36
C LYS A 63 -12.43 -2.55 6.44
N LYS A 64 -12.17 -1.46 7.17
CA LYS A 64 -13.12 -0.36 7.33
C LYS A 64 -13.44 0.29 5.97
N HIS A 65 -12.42 0.67 5.21
CA HIS A 65 -12.59 1.28 3.88
C HIS A 65 -13.31 0.36 2.89
N LEU A 66 -12.99 -0.94 2.90
CA LEU A 66 -13.67 -1.91 2.04
C LEU A 66 -15.17 -2.03 2.41
N ASN A 67 -15.52 -2.06 3.70
CA ASN A 67 -16.92 -2.07 4.14
C ASN A 67 -17.67 -0.77 3.78
N GLU A 68 -17.03 0.39 3.90
CA GLU A 68 -17.61 1.68 3.50
C GLU A 68 -17.90 1.73 2.00
N SER A 69 -17.07 1.09 1.17
CA SER A 69 -17.26 1.02 -0.28
C SER A 69 -18.48 0.21 -0.73
N LEU A 70 -19.08 -0.60 0.15
CA LEU A 70 -20.32 -1.33 -0.17
C LEU A 70 -21.52 -0.38 -0.39
N SER A 71 -21.48 0.80 0.22
CA SER A 71 -22.49 1.85 0.07
C SER A 71 -21.96 3.12 -0.60
N ALA A 72 -20.74 3.09 -1.12
CA ALA A 72 -20.04 4.23 -1.70
C ALA A 72 -19.22 3.82 -2.95
N GLN A 73 -18.23 4.61 -3.33
CA GLN A 73 -17.34 4.29 -4.44
C GLN A 73 -16.35 3.18 -4.05
N GLN A 74 -16.06 2.30 -5.01
CA GLN A 74 -15.08 1.22 -4.85
C GLN A 74 -13.66 1.79 -4.65
N PRO A 75 -12.79 1.06 -3.92
CA PRO A 75 -11.38 1.41 -3.83
C PRO A 75 -10.71 1.46 -5.20
N ARG A 76 -9.90 2.50 -5.38
CA ARG A 76 -9.14 2.77 -6.60
C ARG A 76 -7.64 2.66 -6.40
N TYR A 77 -7.17 2.66 -5.16
CA TYR A 77 -5.75 2.62 -4.87
C TYR A 77 -5.39 1.62 -3.79
N LEU A 78 -4.25 0.97 -3.95
CA LEU A 78 -3.53 0.30 -2.87
C LEU A 78 -2.26 1.09 -2.59
N ILE A 79 -1.89 1.23 -1.32
CA ILE A 79 -0.59 1.78 -0.92
C ILE A 79 0.10 0.81 0.03
N ILE A 80 1.29 0.36 -0.35
CA ILE A 80 2.03 -0.68 0.35
C ILE A 80 3.39 -0.13 0.74
N ASN A 81 3.70 -0.12 2.04
CA ASN A 81 5.03 0.20 2.53
C ASN A 81 5.75 -1.04 3.07
N THR A 82 7.08 -1.00 3.01
CA THR A 82 7.97 -2.08 3.43
C THR A 82 8.97 -1.62 4.49
N GLY A 83 9.42 -2.53 5.34
CA GLY A 83 10.39 -2.27 6.41
C GLY A 83 9.76 -1.90 7.76
N ASN A 84 8.46 -1.61 7.79
CA ASN A 84 7.69 -1.36 9.00
C ASN A 84 6.28 -1.92 8.83
N ALA A 85 5.85 -2.83 9.70
CA ALA A 85 4.54 -3.48 9.60
C ALA A 85 3.38 -2.62 10.11
N ASN A 86 3.67 -1.49 10.78
CA ASN A 86 2.70 -0.67 11.48
C ASN A 86 1.72 -1.52 12.34
N ALA A 87 2.29 -2.50 13.05
CA ALA A 87 1.60 -3.47 13.87
C ALA A 87 2.00 -3.27 15.34
N ALA A 88 1.06 -3.46 16.26
CA ALA A 88 1.24 -3.19 17.70
C ALA A 88 1.67 -1.75 18.02
N THR A 89 1.26 -0.77 17.19
CA THR A 89 1.63 0.65 17.28
C THR A 89 0.54 1.53 17.93
N GLY A 90 -0.57 0.92 18.37
CA GLY A 90 -1.67 1.58 19.07
C GLY A 90 -2.40 2.63 18.24
N LYS A 91 -2.97 3.63 18.91
CA LYS A 91 -3.75 4.72 18.29
C LYS A 91 -2.94 5.48 17.23
N LEU A 92 -1.67 5.77 17.53
CA LEU A 92 -0.78 6.48 16.62
C LEU A 92 -0.56 5.71 15.31
N GLY A 93 -0.46 4.38 15.37
CA GLY A 93 -0.37 3.54 14.18
C GLY A 93 -1.57 3.67 13.25
N LEU A 94 -2.78 3.68 13.83
CA LEU A 94 -4.03 3.87 13.09
C LEU A 94 -4.16 5.29 12.52
N GLU A 95 -3.76 6.31 13.27
CA GLU A 95 -3.69 7.69 12.81
C GLU A 95 -2.72 7.83 11.63
N ASN A 96 -1.54 7.21 11.70
CA ASN A 96 -0.55 7.23 10.63
C ASN A 96 -1.04 6.51 9.37
N ALA A 97 -1.73 5.37 9.51
CA ALA A 97 -2.37 4.70 8.37
C ALA A 97 -3.48 5.57 7.74
N THR A 98 -4.25 6.28 8.58
CA THR A 98 -5.30 7.21 8.11
C THR A 98 -4.70 8.40 7.36
N LYS A 99 -3.63 9.01 7.89
CA LYS A 99 -2.89 10.10 7.23
C LYS A 99 -2.32 9.66 5.88
N THR A 100 -1.79 8.44 5.82
CA THR A 100 -1.27 7.83 4.58
C THR A 100 -2.36 7.76 3.50
N CYS A 101 -3.54 7.24 3.86
CA CYS A 101 -4.67 7.15 2.93
C CYS A 101 -5.18 8.53 2.52
N ALA A 102 -5.32 9.44 3.48
CA ALA A 102 -5.78 10.80 3.23
C ALA A 102 -4.83 11.55 2.28
N LYS A 103 -3.51 11.40 2.46
CA LYS A 103 -2.53 12.05 1.59
C LYS A 103 -2.56 11.52 0.17
N LEU A 104 -2.62 10.21 -0.01
CA LEU A 104 -2.76 9.61 -1.35
C LEU A 104 -4.09 10.03 -1.99
N ALA A 105 -5.18 10.01 -1.23
CA ALA A 105 -6.49 10.43 -1.72
C ALA A 105 -6.53 11.90 -2.17
N GLU A 106 -5.89 12.80 -1.40
CA GLU A 106 -5.72 14.21 -1.75
C GLU A 106 -5.01 14.36 -3.10
N LEU A 107 -3.84 13.72 -3.25
CA LEU A 107 -3.02 13.81 -4.47
C LEU A 107 -3.69 13.16 -5.69
N ALA A 108 -4.46 12.10 -5.47
CA ALA A 108 -5.16 11.36 -6.52
C ALA A 108 -6.58 11.88 -6.79
N HIS A 109 -7.04 12.91 -6.07
CA HIS A 109 -8.39 13.47 -6.15
C HIS A 109 -9.52 12.44 -5.99
N VAL A 110 -9.35 11.52 -5.03
CA VAL A 110 -10.36 10.50 -4.67
C VAL A 110 -10.75 10.62 -3.21
N GLN A 111 -11.75 9.85 -2.78
CA GLN A 111 -12.12 9.79 -1.36
C GLN A 111 -11.12 8.92 -0.56
N PRO A 112 -10.86 9.23 0.72
CA PRO A 112 -9.94 8.43 1.55
C PRO A 112 -10.30 6.95 1.64
N HIS A 113 -11.59 6.60 1.67
CA HIS A 113 -12.04 5.20 1.69
C HIS A 113 -11.75 4.45 0.39
N GLN A 114 -11.37 5.17 -0.68
CA GLN A 114 -10.96 4.55 -1.94
C GLN A 114 -9.49 4.12 -1.95
N VAL A 115 -8.77 4.29 -0.84
CA VAL A 115 -7.37 3.89 -0.68
C VAL A 115 -7.25 2.78 0.36
N LEU A 116 -6.70 1.62 0.01
CA LEU A 116 -6.44 0.53 0.95
C LEU A 116 -4.96 0.48 1.34
N PRO A 117 -4.61 0.69 2.63
CA PRO A 117 -3.23 0.64 3.10
C PRO A 117 -2.78 -0.78 3.47
N PHE A 118 -1.52 -1.08 3.17
CA PHE A 118 -0.81 -2.29 3.56
C PHE A 118 0.59 -1.95 4.06
N SER A 119 1.08 -2.73 5.01
CA SER A 119 2.42 -2.54 5.58
C SER A 119 3.03 -3.88 5.92
N THR A 120 4.34 -4.03 5.70
CA THR A 120 5.10 -5.24 6.06
C THR A 120 6.47 -4.87 6.61
N GLY A 121 6.98 -5.65 7.56
CA GLY A 121 8.28 -5.43 8.20
C GLY A 121 8.25 -5.60 9.72
N VAL A 122 9.02 -4.78 10.44
CA VAL A 122 9.17 -4.91 11.89
C VAL A 122 7.89 -4.49 12.62
N ILE A 123 7.52 -5.25 13.66
CA ILE A 123 6.36 -5.04 14.54
C ILE A 123 6.79 -4.22 15.77
N GLY A 124 5.94 -3.31 16.24
CA GLY A 124 6.15 -2.51 17.45
C GLY A 124 6.92 -1.19 17.24
N GLU A 125 7.49 -0.97 16.06
CA GLU A 125 8.16 0.28 15.70
C GLU A 125 7.17 1.28 15.07
N GLN A 126 7.26 2.55 15.47
CA GLN A 126 6.44 3.60 14.86
C GLN A 126 6.87 3.88 13.41
N LEU A 127 5.87 4.06 12.55
CA LEU A 127 6.08 4.37 11.14
C LEU A 127 6.74 5.76 11.01
N PRO A 128 7.84 5.92 10.27
CA PRO A 128 8.44 7.22 9.99
C PRO A 128 7.56 7.97 8.99
N ILE A 129 6.42 8.48 9.47
CA ILE A 129 5.30 8.94 8.66
C ILE A 129 5.71 10.03 7.66
N GLU A 130 6.51 11.01 8.06
CA GLU A 130 6.95 12.10 7.16
C GLU A 130 7.68 11.57 5.92
N ARG A 131 8.54 10.54 6.09
CA ARG A 131 9.25 9.92 4.97
C ARG A 131 8.29 9.23 4.02
N LEU A 132 7.33 8.50 4.58
CA LEU A 132 6.31 7.83 3.79
C LEU A 132 5.44 8.83 3.02
N LEU A 133 4.94 9.88 3.68
CA LEU A 133 4.09 10.89 3.05
C LEU A 133 4.81 11.62 1.91
N ASN A 134 6.09 11.95 2.10
CA ASN A 134 6.92 12.56 1.06
C ASN A 134 7.19 11.60 -0.11
N GLY A 135 7.12 10.29 0.10
CA GLY A 135 7.26 9.27 -0.94
C GLY A 135 6.01 9.07 -1.81
N ILE A 136 4.83 9.54 -1.39
CA ILE A 136 3.59 9.25 -2.13
C ILE A 136 3.58 9.91 -3.51
N GLN A 137 3.94 11.19 -3.62
CA GLN A 137 3.99 11.87 -4.91
C GLN A 137 5.03 11.24 -5.86
N PRO A 138 6.28 10.99 -5.46
CA PRO A 138 7.24 10.27 -6.29
C PRO A 138 6.76 8.88 -6.74
N ALA A 139 6.00 8.15 -5.91
CA ALA A 139 5.41 6.88 -6.34
C ALA A 139 4.36 7.10 -7.43
N LEU A 140 3.47 8.08 -7.28
CA LEU A 140 2.45 8.42 -8.28
C LEU A 140 3.07 8.87 -9.61
N ASP A 141 4.17 9.62 -9.58
CA ASP A 141 4.87 10.10 -10.78
C ASP A 141 5.46 8.96 -11.63
N THR A 142 5.56 7.74 -11.06
CA THR A 142 6.11 6.55 -11.74
C THR A 142 5.04 5.54 -12.18
N LEU A 143 3.76 5.89 -12.11
CA LEU A 143 2.66 5.01 -12.48
C LEU A 143 2.78 4.54 -13.94
N ASP A 144 2.93 3.24 -14.13
CA ASP A 144 3.05 2.58 -15.44
C ASP A 144 2.32 1.23 -15.45
N GLU A 145 1.89 0.78 -16.63
CA GLU A 145 1.11 -0.47 -16.80
C GLU A 145 1.96 -1.75 -16.70
N ALA A 146 3.29 -1.64 -16.83
CA ALA A 146 4.24 -2.75 -16.87
C ALA A 146 5.18 -2.83 -15.65
N SER A 147 5.00 -1.98 -14.63
CA SER A 147 5.85 -1.88 -13.42
C SER A 147 5.69 -3.02 -12.40
N TRP A 148 5.31 -4.23 -12.83
CA TRP A 148 5.11 -5.39 -11.96
C TRP A 148 6.38 -5.82 -11.22
N THR A 149 7.52 -5.79 -11.89
CA THR A 149 8.82 -6.18 -11.31
C THR A 149 9.22 -5.26 -10.18
N ASP A 150 9.09 -3.94 -10.39
CA ASP A 150 9.37 -2.93 -9.36
C ASP A 150 8.45 -3.08 -8.15
N ALA A 151 7.16 -3.34 -8.41
CA ALA A 151 6.17 -3.59 -7.36
C ALA A 151 6.54 -4.83 -6.53
N ALA A 152 6.89 -5.94 -7.20
CA ALA A 152 7.27 -7.19 -6.55
C ALA A 152 8.49 -6.98 -5.63
N PHE A 153 9.54 -6.32 -6.12
CA PHE A 153 10.72 -6.00 -5.29
C PHE A 153 10.41 -4.99 -4.18
N GLY A 154 9.51 -4.04 -4.44
CA GLY A 154 9.13 -2.99 -3.49
C GLY A 154 8.39 -3.48 -2.25
N ILE A 155 7.73 -4.65 -2.33
CA ILE A 155 6.96 -5.23 -1.22
C ILE A 155 7.69 -6.35 -0.46
N MET A 156 8.88 -6.75 -0.89
CA MET A 156 9.68 -7.76 -0.20
C MET A 156 10.18 -7.21 1.14
N THR A 157 10.24 -8.03 2.21
CA THR A 157 10.93 -7.68 3.46
C THR A 157 12.30 -8.33 3.53
#